data_AF-A0A8C2UU01-F1
#
_entry.id   AF-A0A8C2UU01-F1
#
_cell.length_a   1.000
_cell.length_b   1.000
_cell.length_c   1.000
_cell.angle_alpha   90.00
_cell.angle_beta   90.00
_cell.angle_gamma   90.00
#
_symmetry.space_group_name_H-M   'P 1'
#
loop_
_entity.id
_entity.type
_entity.pdbx_description
1 polymer ?
#
loop_
_entity_poly.entity_id
_entity_poly.type
_entity_poly.pdbx_seq_one_letter_code
_entity_poly.pdbx_strand_id
1 'polypeptide(L)'
;LKCVCLLCDSSNFTCQTEGACWASVMLTNGKEQVIKSCVSVPELQAQVFCHSSNNVTKTECCFTDFCNNITLHLPTDNGTWTQLWLVSEYHEQGSLYDYLNRNVVTAAGMIKLALSIASGLAHLHMEIVGTQGKPAIAHRDIKSKNILVKKCETCAIADLGLAVKHDSILNTIDIPQNPKVGTKRYMAPEMLDDTMNVNIFESFKRADIYSVGLVYWEIARRCSIGGIVEEYQLPYYDMVPSDPSIEEMRKVVCDQKFRPSIPNQWQSCEALRVMGRIMRECWYANGAARLTALRIKKTISQLCVKEDCKA
;
A
#
# COMPACT_ATOMS: atom_id res chain seq x y z
N LEU A 1 14.04 -6.59 -33.06
CA LEU A 1 15.10 -5.69 -32.56
C LEU A 1 16.45 -6.36 -32.70
N LYS A 2 17.45 -5.72 -33.34
CA LYS A 2 18.84 -6.19 -33.43
C LYS A 2 19.71 -5.50 -32.38
N CYS A 3 20.55 -6.24 -31.67
CA CYS A 3 21.41 -5.69 -30.61
C CYS A 3 22.86 -6.12 -30.77
N VAL A 4 23.77 -5.36 -30.16
CA VAL A 4 25.16 -5.79 -29.97
C VAL A 4 25.20 -6.86 -28.88
N CYS A 5 25.93 -7.95 -29.11
CA CYS A 5 26.12 -9.01 -28.15
C CYS A 5 27.60 -9.39 -28.06
N LEU A 6 28.24 -9.08 -26.93
CA LEU A 6 29.67 -9.31 -26.72
C LEU A 6 30.05 -10.78 -26.48
N LEU A 7 29.05 -11.64 -26.27
CA LEU A 7 29.24 -13.08 -26.03
C LEU A 7 28.77 -13.94 -27.23
N CYS A 8 28.39 -13.29 -28.34
CA CYS A 8 27.77 -13.93 -29.50
C CYS A 8 28.76 -14.06 -30.68
N ASP A 9 29.92 -14.66 -30.45
CA ASP A 9 31.00 -14.76 -31.46
C ASP A 9 30.56 -15.47 -32.75
N SER A 10 29.72 -16.50 -32.61
CA SER A 10 29.18 -17.29 -33.73
C SER A 10 28.20 -16.53 -34.63
N SER A 11 27.72 -15.37 -34.19
CA SER A 11 26.74 -14.52 -34.88
C SER A 11 27.26 -13.10 -35.09
N ASN A 12 28.57 -12.98 -35.28
CA ASN A 12 29.26 -11.72 -35.57
C ASN A 12 28.93 -10.62 -34.54
N PHE A 13 28.90 -10.99 -33.24
CA PHE A 13 28.60 -10.10 -32.12
C PHE A 13 27.24 -9.41 -32.18
N THR A 14 26.25 -10.06 -32.78
CA THR A 14 24.88 -9.55 -32.88
C THR A 14 23.84 -10.58 -32.46
N CYS A 15 22.73 -10.12 -31.92
CA CYS A 15 21.59 -10.96 -31.57
C CYS A 15 20.27 -10.27 -31.96
N GLN A 16 19.18 -11.03 -32.01
CA GLN A 16 17.83 -10.52 -32.28
C GLN A 16 16.85 -10.90 -31.16
N THR A 17 15.97 -9.96 -30.82
CA THR A 17 14.92 -10.17 -29.80
C THR A 17 13.67 -9.35 -30.11
N GLU A 18 12.56 -9.73 -29.48
CA GLU A 18 11.31 -8.94 -29.38
C GLU A 18 11.23 -8.13 -28.09
N GLY A 19 12.17 -8.33 -27.15
CA GLY A 19 12.27 -7.58 -25.90
C GLY A 19 13.09 -6.29 -26.05
N ALA A 20 14.26 -6.24 -25.42
CA ALA A 20 15.10 -5.05 -25.37
C ALA A 20 16.57 -5.36 -25.69
N CYS A 21 17.32 -4.36 -26.13
CA CYS A 21 18.77 -4.40 -26.12
C CYS A 21 19.29 -3.98 -24.74
N TRP A 22 20.29 -4.69 -24.25
CA TRP A 22 20.84 -4.51 -22.91
C TRP A 22 22.33 -4.21 -22.96
N ALA A 23 22.77 -3.25 -22.16
CA ALA A 23 24.16 -2.99 -21.86
C ALA A 23 24.32 -2.84 -20.35
N SER A 24 25.37 -3.43 -19.78
CA SER A 24 25.71 -3.30 -18.38
C SER A 24 27.21 -3.14 -18.22
N VAL A 25 27.60 -2.26 -17.31
CA VAL A 25 28.99 -2.11 -16.84
C VAL A 25 29.04 -2.49 -15.37
N MET A 26 30.07 -3.25 -14.99
CA MET A 26 30.29 -3.71 -13.62
C MET A 26 31.76 -3.57 -13.22
N LEU A 27 32.00 -3.28 -11.95
CA LEU A 27 33.34 -3.28 -11.38
C LEU A 27 33.72 -4.69 -10.90
N THR A 28 34.68 -5.33 -11.56
CA THR A 28 35.20 -6.64 -11.16
C THR A 28 36.69 -6.54 -10.94
N ASN A 29 37.17 -6.80 -9.72
CA ASN A 29 38.59 -6.71 -9.34
C ASN A 29 39.25 -5.36 -9.70
N GLY A 30 38.52 -4.25 -9.52
CA GLY A 30 39.01 -2.90 -9.81
C GLY A 30 39.08 -2.54 -11.31
N LYS A 31 38.54 -3.39 -12.20
CA LYS A 31 38.43 -3.10 -13.64
C LYS A 31 36.96 -3.05 -14.06
N GLU A 32 36.62 -2.07 -14.88
CA GLU A 32 35.30 -2.01 -15.54
C GLU A 32 35.19 -3.13 -16.57
N GLN A 33 34.12 -3.91 -16.47
CA GLN A 33 33.75 -4.92 -17.46
C GLN A 33 32.39 -4.54 -18.04
N VAL A 34 32.30 -4.52 -19.36
CA VAL A 34 31.06 -4.20 -20.08
C VAL A 34 30.52 -5.47 -20.72
N ILE A 35 29.23 -5.72 -20.55
CA ILE A 35 28.51 -6.80 -21.20
C ILE A 35 27.34 -6.21 -21.98
N LYS A 36 27.09 -6.74 -23.17
CA LYS A 36 25.98 -6.34 -24.04
C LYS A 36 25.30 -7.60 -24.56
N SER A 37 23.97 -7.60 -24.60
CA SER A 37 23.17 -8.74 -25.06
C SER A 37 21.75 -8.33 -25.42
N CYS A 38 20.98 -9.28 -25.95
CA CYS A 38 19.54 -9.21 -26.10
C CYS A 38 18.86 -9.69 -24.81
N VAL A 39 17.73 -9.08 -24.48
CA VAL A 39 16.84 -9.52 -23.41
C VAL A 39 15.50 -9.89 -24.03
N SER A 40 14.97 -11.05 -23.67
CA SER A 40 13.67 -11.54 -24.12
C SER A 40 12.51 -10.90 -23.33
N VAL A 41 11.30 -10.94 -23.88
CA VAL A 41 10.10 -10.40 -23.21
C VAL A 41 9.83 -11.04 -21.84
N PRO A 42 9.97 -12.37 -21.65
CA PRO A 42 9.83 -12.99 -20.33
C PRO A 42 10.88 -12.50 -19.31
N GLU A 43 12.12 -12.26 -19.75
CA GLU A 43 13.19 -11.74 -18.90
C GLU A 43 12.97 -10.28 -18.49
N LEU A 44 12.30 -9.47 -19.32
CA LEU A 44 11.87 -8.11 -18.93
C LEU A 44 10.79 -8.10 -17.85
N GLN A 45 9.96 -9.14 -17.80
CA GLN A 45 8.90 -9.31 -16.81
C GLN A 45 9.40 -9.99 -15.54
N ALA A 46 10.50 -10.73 -15.64
CA ALA A 46 11.16 -11.38 -14.53
C ALA A 46 12.13 -10.41 -13.82
N GLN A 47 11.65 -9.88 -12.69
CA GLN A 47 12.42 -9.41 -11.54
C GLN A 47 12.73 -7.91 -11.41
N VAL A 48 12.24 -7.40 -10.28
CA VAL A 48 12.88 -6.38 -9.45
C VAL A 48 14.26 -6.91 -9.03
N PHE A 49 15.33 -6.26 -9.48
CA PHE A 49 16.68 -6.54 -8.99
C PHE A 49 16.93 -5.78 -7.69
N CYS A 50 16.91 -6.48 -6.55
CA CYS A 50 17.68 -6.06 -5.38
C CYS A 50 18.95 -6.91 -5.36
N HIS A 51 20.01 -6.44 -6.03
CA HIS A 51 21.33 -7.00 -5.83
C HIS A 51 22.00 -6.19 -4.72
N SER A 52 22.06 -6.74 -3.51
CA SER A 52 23.09 -6.34 -2.54
C SER A 52 24.43 -6.85 -3.07
N SER A 53 24.93 -6.22 -4.13
CA SER A 53 26.22 -6.49 -4.72
C SER A 53 27.24 -5.58 -4.06
N ASN A 54 28.35 -6.14 -3.57
CA ASN A 54 29.53 -5.34 -3.26
C ASN A 54 30.14 -4.69 -4.52
N ASN A 55 29.70 -5.11 -5.72
CA ASN A 55 30.18 -4.60 -6.98
C ASN A 55 29.19 -3.58 -7.55
N VAL A 56 29.68 -2.37 -7.79
CA VAL A 56 28.92 -1.29 -8.47
C VAL A 56 28.58 -1.75 -9.88
N THR A 57 27.30 -1.70 -10.24
CA THR A 57 26.82 -2.00 -11.59
C THR A 57 25.94 -0.86 -12.10
N LYS A 58 26.03 -0.58 -13.40
CA LYS A 58 25.11 0.31 -14.11
C LYS A 58 24.57 -0.44 -15.32
N THR A 59 23.25 -0.46 -15.46
CA THR A 59 22.56 -1.21 -16.52
C THR A 59 21.58 -0.31 -17.25
N GLU A 60 21.58 -0.38 -18.58
CA GLU A 60 20.66 0.35 -19.44
C GLU A 60 19.99 -0.61 -20.43
N CYS A 61 18.67 -0.44 -20.61
CA CYS A 61 17.86 -1.13 -21.61
C CYS A 61 17.29 -0.14 -22.61
N CYS A 62 17.25 -0.51 -23.88
CA CYS A 62 16.77 0.35 -24.96
C CYS A 62 16.09 -0.46 -26.08
N PHE A 63 15.31 0.22 -26.92
CA PHE A 63 14.31 -0.43 -27.80
C PHE A 63 14.44 -0.07 -29.29
N THR A 64 15.61 0.40 -29.73
CA THR A 64 15.92 0.67 -31.15
C THR A 64 17.13 -0.16 -31.60
N ASP A 65 17.24 -0.46 -32.90
CA ASP A 65 18.31 -1.34 -33.39
C ASP A 65 19.69 -0.80 -33.02
N PHE A 66 20.52 -1.68 -32.44
CA PHE A 66 21.89 -1.44 -31.98
C PHE A 66 22.04 -0.33 -30.92
N CYS A 67 20.97 0.06 -30.24
CA CYS A 67 21.00 1.13 -29.24
C CYS A 67 21.89 0.84 -28.03
N ASN A 68 22.21 -0.43 -27.77
CA ASN A 68 23.16 -0.83 -26.73
C ASN A 68 24.63 -0.72 -27.18
N ASN A 69 24.90 -0.18 -28.38
CA ASN A 69 26.24 0.15 -28.84
C ASN A 69 26.77 1.46 -28.24
N ILE A 70 26.61 1.61 -26.94
CA ILE A 70 27.09 2.74 -26.15
C ILE A 70 28.27 2.28 -25.29
N THR A 71 29.11 3.22 -24.88
CA THR A 71 30.11 2.98 -23.85
C THR A 71 29.49 3.38 -22.51
N LEU A 72 29.22 2.39 -21.68
CA LEU A 72 28.81 2.64 -20.30
C LEU A 72 30.07 2.76 -19.43
N HIS A 73 30.11 3.81 -18.64
CA HIS A 73 31.09 3.98 -17.57
C HIS A 73 30.36 3.86 -16.24
N LEU A 74 31.06 3.33 -15.23
CA LEU A 74 30.55 3.46 -13.87
C LEU A 74 30.56 4.94 -13.51
N PRO A 75 29.65 5.39 -12.62
CA PRO A 75 29.71 6.74 -12.10
C PRO A 75 31.10 6.98 -11.49
N THR A 76 31.88 7.91 -12.05
CA THR A 76 33.04 8.46 -11.37
C THR A 76 32.51 9.22 -10.16
N ASP A 77 32.91 8.77 -8.98
CA ASP A 77 32.42 9.32 -7.72
C ASP A 77 32.93 10.75 -7.54
N ASN A 78 32.17 11.71 -8.05
CA ASN A 78 32.35 13.12 -7.72
C ASN A 78 31.74 13.45 -6.33
N GLY A 79 31.32 12.44 -5.55
CA GLY A 79 30.87 12.60 -4.16
C GLY A 79 29.49 13.23 -4.00
N THR A 80 28.63 13.24 -5.03
CA THR A 80 27.33 13.94 -4.96
C THR A 80 26.13 12.98 -4.98
N TRP A 81 26.11 11.99 -4.07
CA TRP A 81 24.94 11.20 -3.65
C TRP A 81 24.57 9.95 -4.48
N THR A 82 24.45 8.80 -3.79
CA THR A 82 23.83 7.57 -4.29
C THR A 82 22.31 7.69 -4.27
N GLN A 83 21.66 7.48 -5.42
CA GLN A 83 20.19 7.43 -5.49
C GLN A 83 19.70 6.00 -5.27
N LEU A 84 18.80 5.80 -4.31
CA LEU A 84 18.11 4.54 -4.06
C LEU A 84 16.68 4.66 -4.61
N TRP A 85 16.34 3.79 -5.57
CA TRP A 85 15.04 3.82 -6.24
C TRP A 85 14.18 2.65 -5.79
N LEU A 86 12.89 2.91 -5.56
CA LEU A 86 11.84 1.91 -5.43
C LEU A 86 10.88 2.10 -6.61
N VAL A 87 10.75 1.08 -7.46
CA VAL A 87 9.88 1.10 -8.64
C VAL A 87 8.66 0.24 -8.37
N SER A 88 7.46 0.79 -8.54
CA SER A 88 6.18 0.10 -8.35
C SER A 88 5.23 0.36 -9.52
N GLU A 89 4.15 -0.40 -9.59
CA GLU A 89 3.07 -0.15 -10.56
C GLU A 89 2.49 1.27 -10.39
N TYR A 90 2.19 1.92 -11.50
CA TYR A 90 1.54 3.23 -11.52
C TYR A 90 0.02 3.09 -11.58
N HIS A 91 -0.69 3.88 -10.79
CA HIS A 91 -2.15 3.93 -10.78
C HIS A 91 -2.64 5.35 -11.04
N GLU A 92 -3.23 5.57 -12.22
CA GLU A 92 -3.62 6.88 -12.76
C GLU A 92 -4.64 7.64 -11.89
N GLN A 93 -5.47 6.93 -11.12
CA GLN A 93 -6.45 7.55 -10.23
C GLN A 93 -5.82 8.12 -8.96
N GLY A 94 -4.52 7.87 -8.73
CA GLY A 94 -3.80 8.34 -7.55
C GLY A 94 -4.28 7.67 -6.26
N SER A 95 -4.16 8.39 -5.16
CA SER A 95 -4.60 7.91 -3.86
C SER A 95 -6.13 7.95 -3.73
N LEU A 96 -6.68 7.17 -2.80
CA LEU A 96 -8.09 7.21 -2.43
C LEU A 96 -8.48 8.59 -1.91
N TYR A 97 -7.57 9.28 -1.22
CA TYR A 97 -7.73 10.69 -0.86
C TYR A 97 -8.01 11.55 -2.10
N ASP A 98 -7.17 11.45 -3.13
CA ASP A 98 -7.34 12.24 -4.37
C ASP A 98 -8.63 11.85 -5.10
N TYR A 99 -8.91 10.55 -5.16
CA TYR A 99 -10.10 10.00 -5.81
C TYR A 99 -11.40 10.49 -5.15
N LEU A 100 -11.48 10.47 -3.82
CA LEU A 100 -12.69 10.88 -3.08
C LEU A 100 -12.92 12.41 -3.07
N ASN A 101 -11.85 13.21 -3.22
CA ASN A 101 -11.96 14.65 -3.44
C ASN A 101 -12.57 14.98 -4.81
N ARG A 102 -12.23 14.20 -5.85
CA ARG A 102 -12.68 14.44 -7.22
C ARG A 102 -14.03 13.80 -7.55
N ASN A 103 -14.33 12.67 -6.93
CA ASN A 103 -15.44 11.82 -7.34
C ASN A 103 -16.50 11.68 -6.24
N VAL A 104 -17.71 11.40 -6.70
CA VAL A 104 -18.82 10.87 -5.90
C VAL A 104 -18.95 9.40 -6.26
N VAL A 105 -19.23 8.54 -5.28
CA VAL A 105 -19.36 7.09 -5.50
C VAL A 105 -20.81 6.64 -5.33
N THR A 106 -21.19 5.58 -6.05
CA THR A 106 -22.45 4.88 -5.82
C THR A 106 -22.32 3.92 -4.63
N ALA A 107 -23.42 3.33 -4.15
CA ALA A 107 -23.38 2.30 -3.13
C ALA A 107 -22.50 1.10 -3.55
N ALA A 108 -22.67 0.63 -4.79
CA ALA A 108 -21.84 -0.42 -5.37
C ALA A 108 -20.35 -0.02 -5.44
N GLY A 109 -20.05 1.21 -5.86
CA GLY A 109 -18.69 1.74 -5.89
C GLY A 109 -18.05 1.81 -4.49
N MET A 110 -18.79 2.29 -3.49
CA MET A 110 -18.38 2.29 -2.08
C MET A 110 -18.06 0.88 -1.59
N ILE A 111 -18.94 -0.10 -1.86
CA ILE A 111 -18.74 -1.50 -1.46
C ILE A 111 -17.49 -2.07 -2.12
N LYS A 112 -17.27 -1.78 -3.41
CA LYS A 112 -16.11 -2.26 -4.17
C LYS A 112 -14.78 -1.72 -3.63
N LEU A 113 -14.72 -0.41 -3.34
CA LEU A 113 -13.55 0.22 -2.69
C LEU A 113 -13.32 -0.38 -1.30
N ALA A 114 -14.36 -0.44 -0.46
CA ALA A 114 -14.24 -0.94 0.91
C ALA A 114 -13.84 -2.43 0.97
N LEU A 115 -14.41 -3.26 0.07
CA LEU A 115 -14.14 -4.69 -0.01
C LEU A 115 -12.71 -4.99 -0.46
N SER A 116 -12.21 -4.25 -1.45
CA SER A 116 -10.84 -4.42 -1.94
C SER A 116 -9.81 -3.98 -0.88
N ILE A 117 -10.07 -2.91 -0.13
CA ILE A 117 -9.26 -2.53 1.05
C ILE A 117 -9.28 -3.64 2.11
N ALA A 118 -10.47 -4.15 2.47
CA ALA A 118 -10.60 -5.24 3.45
C ALA A 118 -9.83 -6.48 3.01
N SER A 119 -9.86 -6.79 1.71
CA SER A 119 -9.18 -7.93 1.13
C SER A 119 -7.66 -7.78 1.16
N GLY A 120 -7.15 -6.59 0.80
CA GLY A 120 -5.72 -6.28 0.89
C GLY A 120 -5.21 -6.35 2.33
N LEU A 121 -5.94 -5.75 3.27
CA LEU A 121 -5.53 -5.78 4.68
C LEU A 121 -5.63 -7.18 5.29
N ALA A 122 -6.68 -7.93 4.98
CA ALA A 122 -6.80 -9.32 5.41
C ALA A 122 -5.64 -10.17 4.89
N HIS A 123 -5.18 -9.91 3.66
CA HIS A 123 -4.00 -10.57 3.11
C HIS A 123 -2.71 -10.17 3.85
N LEU A 124 -2.51 -8.88 4.15
CA LEU A 124 -1.37 -8.43 4.96
C LEU A 124 -1.36 -9.11 6.32
N HIS A 125 -2.49 -9.08 7.04
CA HIS A 125 -2.66 -9.60 8.39
C HIS A 125 -2.60 -11.13 8.52
N MET A 126 -2.75 -11.85 7.40
CA MET A 126 -2.77 -13.31 7.37
C MET A 126 -1.36 -13.86 7.20
N GLU A 127 -1.00 -14.80 8.06
CA GLU A 127 0.16 -15.66 7.88
C GLU A 127 -0.18 -16.78 6.88
N ILE A 128 0.75 -17.08 5.97
CA ILE A 128 0.65 -18.19 5.03
C ILE A 128 1.80 -19.14 5.35
N VAL A 129 1.47 -20.36 5.78
CA VAL A 129 2.45 -21.40 6.12
C VAL A 129 2.84 -22.17 4.86
N GLY A 130 4.12 -22.52 4.71
CA GLY A 130 4.63 -23.33 3.61
C GLY A 130 6.06 -22.98 3.24
N THR A 131 6.61 -23.67 2.23
CA THR A 131 7.97 -23.43 1.71
C THR A 131 8.16 -22.03 1.12
N GLN A 132 7.08 -21.43 0.61
CA GLN A 132 7.00 -20.02 0.20
C GLN A 132 6.04 -19.27 1.12
N GLY A 133 6.23 -19.45 2.42
CA GLY A 133 5.38 -18.84 3.44
C GLY A 133 5.45 -17.31 3.42
N LYS A 134 4.40 -16.67 3.93
CA LYS A 134 4.31 -15.22 4.10
C LYS A 134 4.08 -14.93 5.58
N PRO A 135 4.93 -14.13 6.25
CA PRO A 135 4.68 -13.71 7.62
C PRO A 135 3.42 -12.84 7.69
N ALA A 136 2.76 -12.80 8.85
CA ALA A 136 1.74 -11.80 9.09
C ALA A 136 2.38 -10.40 9.14
N ILE A 137 1.72 -9.42 8.53
CA ILE A 137 2.23 -8.05 8.39
C ILE A 137 1.19 -7.07 8.92
N ALA A 138 1.59 -6.12 9.77
CA ALA A 138 0.78 -4.98 10.17
C ALA A 138 1.35 -3.70 9.55
N HIS A 139 0.48 -2.82 9.05
CA HIS A 139 0.87 -1.70 8.20
C HIS A 139 1.33 -0.47 8.98
N ARG A 140 0.64 -0.13 10.08
CA ARG A 140 0.95 0.98 11.01
C ARG A 140 0.79 2.41 10.46
N ASP A 141 0.36 2.59 9.22
CA ASP A 141 0.07 3.91 8.64
C ASP A 141 -1.05 3.85 7.58
N ILE A 142 -2.10 3.09 7.90
CA ILE A 142 -3.29 3.06 7.05
C ILE A 142 -3.97 4.44 7.08
N LYS A 143 -4.11 5.03 5.89
CA LYS A 143 -4.83 6.28 5.63
C LYS A 143 -5.22 6.35 4.16
N SER A 144 -6.18 7.20 3.80
CA SER A 144 -6.66 7.32 2.43
C SER A 144 -5.57 7.75 1.42
N LYS A 145 -4.51 8.45 1.88
CA LYS A 145 -3.33 8.77 1.06
C LYS A 145 -2.43 7.57 0.74
N ASN A 146 -2.43 6.53 1.58
CA ASN A 146 -1.62 5.31 1.40
C ASN A 146 -2.42 4.15 0.79
N ILE A 147 -3.57 4.46 0.21
CA ILE A 147 -4.40 3.51 -0.52
C ILE A 147 -4.54 4.07 -1.93
N LEU A 148 -4.17 3.31 -2.95
CA LEU A 148 -4.29 3.70 -4.35
C LEU A 148 -5.58 3.15 -4.95
N VAL A 149 -6.16 3.88 -5.90
CA VAL A 149 -7.33 3.43 -6.67
C VAL A 149 -6.87 2.94 -8.04
N LYS A 150 -7.26 1.73 -8.41
CA LYS A 150 -6.97 1.13 -9.71
C LYS A 150 -7.98 1.60 -10.75
N LYS A 151 -7.63 1.45 -12.04
CA LYS A 151 -8.53 1.72 -13.17
C LYS A 151 -9.87 0.96 -13.09
N CYS A 152 -9.85 -0.25 -12.53
CA CYS A 152 -11.05 -1.05 -12.30
C CYS A 152 -11.82 -0.67 -11.03
N GLU A 153 -11.55 0.48 -10.40
CA GLU A 153 -12.21 1.00 -9.18
C GLU A 153 -12.13 0.05 -7.98
N THR A 154 -11.01 -0.68 -7.89
CA THR A 154 -10.62 -1.42 -6.69
C THR A 154 -9.39 -0.74 -6.08
N CYS A 155 -9.10 -1.04 -4.82
CA CYS A 155 -7.99 -0.43 -4.10
C CYS A 155 -6.78 -1.35 -3.99
N ALA A 156 -5.60 -0.75 -3.93
CA ALA A 156 -4.36 -1.38 -3.48
C ALA A 156 -3.81 -0.60 -2.27
N ILE A 157 -3.37 -1.32 -1.24
CA ILE A 157 -2.70 -0.70 -0.09
C ILE A 157 -1.23 -0.49 -0.48
N ALA A 158 -0.72 0.72 -0.26
CA ALA A 158 0.62 1.16 -0.64
C ALA A 158 1.39 1.70 0.58
N ASP A 159 2.66 2.04 0.38
CA ASP A 159 3.54 2.62 1.42
C ASP A 159 3.68 1.73 2.67
N LEU A 160 4.35 0.58 2.48
CA LEU A 160 4.69 -0.37 3.53
C LEU A 160 5.99 -0.01 4.27
N GLY A 161 6.46 1.23 4.18
CA GLY A 161 7.74 1.65 4.76
C GLY A 161 7.79 1.57 6.30
N LEU A 162 6.63 1.56 6.95
CA LEU A 162 6.49 1.48 8.42
C LEU A 162 5.97 0.12 8.91
N ALA A 163 5.74 -0.83 7.99
CA ALA A 163 5.16 -2.12 8.33
C ALA A 163 6.07 -2.95 9.24
N VAL A 164 5.46 -3.82 10.03
CA VAL A 164 6.14 -4.83 10.87
C VAL A 164 5.65 -6.22 10.49
N LYS A 165 6.57 -7.18 10.52
CA LYS A 165 6.36 -8.61 10.27
C LYS A 165 6.43 -9.37 11.59
N HIS A 166 5.59 -10.39 11.67
CA HIS A 166 5.62 -11.37 12.76
C HIS A 166 6.39 -12.61 12.33
N ASP A 167 7.41 -12.98 13.11
CA ASP A 167 8.03 -14.30 13.05
C ASP A 167 7.30 -15.21 14.03
N SER A 168 6.45 -16.10 13.51
CA SER A 168 5.65 -17.04 14.30
C SER A 168 6.48 -18.16 14.94
N ILE A 169 7.67 -18.47 14.40
CA ILE A 169 8.55 -19.53 14.91
C ILE A 169 9.29 -19.03 16.15
N LEU A 170 9.84 -17.82 16.08
CA LEU A 170 10.56 -17.19 17.19
C LEU A 170 9.63 -16.43 18.14
N ASN A 171 8.36 -16.22 17.74
CA ASN A 171 7.40 -15.36 18.42
C ASN A 171 7.97 -13.94 18.64
N THR A 172 8.62 -13.41 17.61
CA THR A 172 9.25 -12.09 17.61
C THR A 172 8.63 -11.17 16.56
N ILE A 173 8.81 -9.87 16.77
CA ILE A 173 8.33 -8.81 15.88
C ILE A 173 9.55 -7.97 15.50
N ASP A 174 9.69 -7.63 14.22
CA ASP A 174 10.79 -6.81 13.68
C ASP A 174 10.59 -5.30 13.98
N ILE A 175 10.33 -4.95 15.23
CA ILE A 175 9.95 -3.59 15.62
C ILE A 175 11.17 -2.65 15.48
N PRO A 176 11.04 -1.53 14.74
CA PRO A 176 12.05 -0.47 14.75
C PRO A 176 12.21 0.18 16.13
N GLN A 177 13.33 0.85 16.40
CA GLN A 177 13.60 1.52 17.69
C GLN A 177 12.48 2.45 18.19
N ASN A 178 11.69 3.04 17.28
CA ASN A 178 10.52 3.84 17.64
C ASN A 178 9.21 3.12 17.24
N PRO A 179 8.41 2.62 18.22
CA PRO A 179 7.14 1.97 17.92
C PRO A 179 6.01 2.96 17.58
N LYS A 180 6.12 4.24 17.98
CA LYS A 180 5.09 5.27 17.77
C LYS A 180 5.35 6.03 16.47
N VAL A 181 4.87 5.46 15.38
CA VAL A 181 5.00 6.00 14.00
C VAL A 181 3.64 6.05 13.32
N GLY A 182 3.59 6.67 12.15
CA GLY A 182 2.39 6.82 11.35
C GLY A 182 1.71 8.17 11.53
N THR A 183 0.57 8.33 10.87
CA THR A 183 -0.13 9.61 10.78
C THR A 183 -1.03 9.83 11.99
N LYS A 184 -0.73 10.85 12.80
CA LYS A 184 -1.37 11.17 14.09
C LYS A 184 -2.90 11.14 14.05
N ARG A 185 -3.52 11.71 13.00
CA ARG A 185 -4.98 11.74 12.79
C ARG A 185 -5.63 10.34 12.74
N TYR A 186 -4.89 9.33 12.30
CA TYR A 186 -5.37 7.95 12.11
C TYR A 186 -4.92 6.99 13.21
N MET A 187 -4.17 7.48 14.22
CA MET A 187 -3.68 6.65 15.32
C MET A 187 -4.82 6.16 16.19
N ALA A 188 -4.74 4.88 16.57
CA ALA A 188 -5.68 4.26 17.49
C ALA A 188 -5.52 4.83 18.92
N PRO A 189 -6.57 4.77 19.77
CA PRO A 189 -6.52 5.30 21.14
C PRO A 189 -5.30 4.83 21.94
N GLU A 190 -5.00 3.53 21.87
CA GLU A 190 -3.88 2.90 22.58
C GLU A 190 -2.49 3.38 22.09
N MET A 191 -2.41 3.91 20.86
CA MET A 191 -1.19 4.54 20.35
C MET A 191 -1.07 5.99 20.84
N LEU A 192 -2.21 6.68 21.00
CA LEU A 192 -2.24 8.08 21.40
C LEU A 192 -1.90 8.26 22.89
N ASP A 193 -2.41 7.35 23.75
CA ASP A 193 -2.21 7.37 25.20
C ASP A 193 -1.04 6.50 25.69
N ASP A 194 -0.25 5.94 24.76
CA ASP A 194 0.92 5.10 25.04
C ASP A 194 0.62 3.82 25.85
N THR A 195 -0.62 3.30 25.78
CA THR A 195 -1.02 2.05 26.44
C THR A 195 -0.86 0.80 25.56
N MET A 196 -0.47 0.96 24.29
CA MET A 196 -0.30 -0.14 23.35
C MET A 196 0.82 -1.11 23.79
N ASN A 197 0.48 -2.40 23.93
CA ASN A 197 1.50 -3.43 24.14
C ASN A 197 2.17 -3.81 22.82
N VAL A 198 3.37 -3.25 22.59
CA VAL A 198 4.18 -3.43 21.39
C VAL A 198 4.77 -4.84 21.26
N ASN A 199 4.84 -5.61 22.35
CA ASN A 199 5.35 -7.00 22.32
C ASN A 199 4.30 -7.98 21.80
N ILE A 200 3.06 -7.54 21.56
CA ILE A 200 1.97 -8.36 21.04
C ILE A 200 1.66 -7.91 19.61
N PHE A 201 1.95 -8.78 18.63
CA PHE A 201 1.75 -8.45 17.22
C PHE A 201 0.30 -8.08 16.89
N GLU A 202 -0.65 -8.76 17.54
CA GLU A 202 -2.08 -8.50 17.37
C GLU A 202 -2.48 -7.06 17.76
N SER A 203 -1.72 -6.38 18.63
CA SER A 203 -1.94 -4.96 18.93
C SER A 203 -1.81 -4.10 17.67
N PHE A 204 -0.79 -4.35 16.83
CA PHE A 204 -0.58 -3.61 15.58
C PHE A 204 -1.70 -3.87 14.57
N LYS A 205 -2.15 -5.12 14.46
CA LYS A 205 -3.30 -5.46 13.61
C LYS A 205 -4.57 -4.74 14.07
N ARG A 206 -4.83 -4.68 15.37
CA ARG A 206 -5.99 -3.98 15.94
C ARG A 206 -5.91 -2.48 15.69
N ALA A 207 -4.72 -1.88 15.73
CA ALA A 207 -4.50 -0.48 15.39
C ALA A 207 -4.82 -0.21 13.91
N ASP A 208 -4.36 -1.06 12.99
CA ASP A 208 -4.71 -0.94 11.56
C ASP A 208 -6.24 -0.95 11.34
N ILE A 209 -6.97 -1.81 12.07
CA ILE A 209 -8.44 -1.90 11.95
C ILE A 209 -9.11 -0.58 12.35
N TYR A 210 -8.61 0.08 13.39
CA TYR A 210 -9.13 1.38 13.79
C TYR A 210 -8.96 2.41 12.66
N SER A 211 -7.76 2.48 12.07
CA SER A 211 -7.46 3.37 10.96
C SER A 211 -8.31 3.09 9.72
N VAL A 212 -8.56 1.81 9.40
CA VAL A 212 -9.47 1.40 8.30
C VAL A 212 -10.89 1.88 8.53
N GLY A 213 -11.38 1.81 9.77
CA GLY A 213 -12.70 2.33 10.12
C GLY A 213 -12.83 3.82 9.77
N LEU A 214 -11.77 4.60 10.00
CA LEU A 214 -11.73 6.02 9.62
C LEU A 214 -11.73 6.21 8.09
N VAL A 215 -10.97 5.40 7.35
CA VAL A 215 -10.99 5.41 5.88
C VAL A 215 -12.38 5.05 5.33
N TYR A 216 -13.07 4.09 5.92
CA TYR A 216 -14.43 3.75 5.51
C TYR A 216 -15.42 4.89 5.71
N TRP A 217 -15.25 5.68 6.77
CA TRP A 217 -16.04 6.90 6.95
C TRP A 217 -15.79 7.91 5.83
N GLU A 218 -14.54 8.10 5.40
CA GLU A 218 -14.22 8.96 4.25
C GLU A 218 -14.92 8.49 2.96
N ILE A 219 -14.92 7.18 2.67
CA ILE A 219 -15.60 6.62 1.50
C ILE A 219 -17.12 6.82 1.59
N ALA A 220 -17.71 6.51 2.75
CA ALA A 220 -19.15 6.55 2.95
C ALA A 220 -19.75 7.95 2.80
N ARG A 221 -19.04 9.01 3.20
CA ARG A 221 -19.45 10.40 2.97
C ARG A 221 -19.62 10.75 1.50
N ARG A 222 -18.83 10.11 0.63
CA ARG A 222 -18.86 10.32 -0.82
C ARG A 222 -19.86 9.40 -1.52
N CYS A 223 -20.56 8.54 -0.79
CA CYS A 223 -21.64 7.72 -1.33
C CYS A 223 -22.90 8.58 -1.54
N SER A 224 -23.34 8.74 -2.80
CA SER A 224 -24.58 9.45 -3.11
C SER A 224 -25.80 8.60 -2.78
N ILE A 225 -26.75 9.16 -2.01
CA ILE A 225 -28.06 8.56 -1.73
C ILE A 225 -29.13 9.50 -2.26
N GLY A 226 -29.88 9.08 -3.28
CA GLY A 226 -30.97 9.90 -3.81
C GLY A 226 -30.53 11.29 -4.29
N GLY A 227 -29.28 11.42 -4.76
CA GLY A 227 -28.69 12.69 -5.20
C GLY A 227 -28.06 13.54 -4.08
N ILE A 228 -28.20 13.14 -2.82
CA ILE A 228 -27.59 13.82 -1.67
C ILE A 228 -26.20 13.24 -1.43
N VAL A 229 -25.20 14.11 -1.34
CA VAL A 229 -23.81 13.74 -1.07
C VAL A 229 -23.16 14.76 -0.14
N GLU A 230 -22.31 14.29 0.77
CA GLU A 230 -21.53 15.18 1.65
C GLU A 230 -20.18 15.47 1.03
N GLU A 231 -19.66 16.68 1.23
CA GLU A 231 -18.30 17.01 0.80
C GLU A 231 -17.25 16.11 1.45
N TYR A 232 -16.16 15.88 0.70
CA TYR A 232 -15.00 15.16 1.22
C TYR A 232 -14.44 15.90 2.43
N GLN A 233 -14.16 15.15 3.49
CA GLN A 233 -13.51 15.65 4.68
C GLN A 233 -12.60 14.57 5.26
N LEU A 234 -11.51 14.99 5.89
CA LEU A 234 -10.67 14.09 6.68
C LEU A 234 -11.40 13.68 7.98
N PRO A 235 -11.11 12.50 8.55
CA PRO A 235 -11.65 12.14 9.86
C PRO A 235 -11.26 13.18 10.90
N TYR A 236 -12.21 13.57 11.76
CA TYR A 236 -12.01 14.61 12.78
C TYR A 236 -11.74 16.03 12.25
N TYR A 237 -12.08 16.34 10.98
CA TYR A 237 -11.90 17.69 10.40
C TYR A 237 -12.57 18.80 11.22
N ASP A 238 -13.65 18.47 11.91
CA ASP A 238 -14.50 19.35 12.73
C ASP A 238 -14.01 19.49 14.18
N MET A 239 -13.00 18.71 14.58
CA MET A 239 -12.55 18.60 15.97
C MET A 239 -11.08 18.96 16.17
N VAL A 240 -10.24 18.85 15.14
CA VAL A 240 -8.78 19.09 15.23
C VAL A 240 -8.26 19.83 14.00
N PRO A 241 -7.15 20.60 14.10
CA PRO A 241 -6.57 21.30 12.96
C PRO A 241 -6.05 20.34 11.87
N SER A 242 -5.71 20.86 10.70
CA SER A 242 -5.30 20.05 9.52
C SER A 242 -4.11 19.11 9.79
N ASP A 243 -3.08 19.56 10.51
CA ASP A 243 -1.97 18.74 10.99
C ASP A 243 -1.98 18.70 12.53
N PRO A 244 -2.77 17.80 13.14
CA PRO A 244 -2.97 17.78 14.58
C PRO A 244 -1.76 17.15 15.28
N SER A 245 -1.41 17.68 16.45
CA SER A 245 -0.47 17.07 17.37
C SER A 245 -1.03 15.77 17.98
N ILE A 246 -0.15 14.97 18.58
CA ILE A 246 -0.56 13.75 19.33
C ILE A 246 -1.49 14.15 20.49
N GLU A 247 -1.21 15.27 21.17
CA GLU A 247 -1.98 15.71 22.32
C GLU A 247 -3.41 16.15 21.94
N GLU A 248 -3.57 16.86 20.83
CA GLU A 248 -4.90 17.23 20.32
C GLU A 248 -5.71 15.98 19.96
N MET A 249 -5.09 15.01 19.28
CA MET A 249 -5.72 13.74 18.96
C MET A 249 -6.07 12.93 20.21
N ARG A 250 -5.16 12.86 21.20
CA ARG A 250 -5.36 12.17 22.48
C ARG A 250 -6.54 12.76 23.23
N LYS A 251 -6.65 14.08 23.30
CA LYS A 251 -7.78 14.77 23.94
C LYS A 251 -9.12 14.42 23.29
N VAL A 252 -9.21 14.42 21.97
CA VAL A 252 -10.46 14.12 21.25
C VAL A 252 -10.80 12.63 21.31
N VAL A 253 -9.83 11.76 21.05
CA VAL A 253 -10.05 10.32 20.83
C VAL A 253 -10.06 9.51 22.13
N CYS A 254 -9.21 9.88 23.10
CA CYS A 254 -9.03 9.14 24.37
C CYS A 254 -9.82 9.80 25.51
N ASP A 255 -9.64 11.10 25.73
CA ASP A 255 -10.25 11.79 26.88
C ASP A 255 -11.75 12.02 26.66
N GLN A 256 -12.12 12.63 25.52
CA GLN A 256 -13.50 12.91 25.15
C GLN A 256 -14.21 11.73 24.48
N LYS A 257 -13.45 10.73 24.03
CA LYS A 257 -13.96 9.52 23.36
C LYS A 257 -14.80 9.80 22.12
N PHE A 258 -14.55 10.92 21.45
CA PHE A 258 -15.23 11.26 20.20
C PHE A 258 -14.75 10.40 19.04
N ARG A 259 -15.63 10.20 18.07
CA ARG A 259 -15.42 9.52 16.79
C ARG A 259 -16.08 10.36 15.69
N PRO A 260 -15.69 10.19 14.41
CA PRO A 260 -16.36 10.89 13.31
C PRO A 260 -17.87 10.61 13.34
N SER A 261 -18.68 11.64 13.14
CA SER A 261 -20.13 11.54 13.22
C SER A 261 -20.68 10.64 12.11
N ILE A 262 -21.63 9.77 12.44
CA ILE A 262 -22.35 8.94 11.46
C ILE A 262 -23.70 9.62 11.20
N PRO A 263 -23.91 10.24 10.01
CA PRO A 263 -25.13 10.94 9.68
C PRO A 263 -26.38 10.04 9.74
N ASN A 264 -27.47 10.54 10.31
CA ASN A 264 -28.73 9.79 10.41
C ASN A 264 -29.28 9.36 9.03
N GLN A 265 -29.02 10.14 7.99
CA GLN A 265 -29.42 9.85 6.62
C GLN A 265 -28.86 8.51 6.09
N TRP A 266 -27.72 8.04 6.62
CA TRP A 266 -27.15 6.75 6.24
C TRP A 266 -28.03 5.56 6.63
N GLN A 267 -28.98 5.74 7.57
CA GLN A 267 -29.94 4.69 7.94
C GLN A 267 -30.95 4.39 6.81
N SER A 268 -31.11 5.28 5.83
CA SER A 268 -32.03 5.10 4.71
C SER A 268 -31.50 4.13 3.63
N CYS A 269 -30.21 3.80 3.67
CA CYS A 269 -29.54 2.91 2.72
C CYS A 269 -28.94 1.71 3.46
N GLU A 270 -29.28 0.49 3.04
CA GLU A 270 -28.79 -0.72 3.71
C GLU A 270 -27.25 -0.83 3.69
N ALA A 271 -26.62 -0.50 2.56
CA ALA A 271 -25.18 -0.55 2.41
C ALA A 271 -24.49 0.38 3.43
N LEU A 272 -24.94 1.63 3.52
CA LEU A 272 -24.39 2.62 4.46
C LEU A 272 -24.71 2.29 5.92
N ARG A 273 -25.89 1.71 6.21
CA ARG A 273 -26.23 1.20 7.54
C ARG A 273 -25.25 0.13 8.00
N VAL A 274 -24.91 -0.82 7.12
CA VAL A 274 -23.93 -1.86 7.43
C VAL A 274 -22.52 -1.29 7.55
N MET A 275 -22.12 -0.36 6.67
CA MET A 275 -20.83 0.33 6.78
C MET A 275 -20.72 1.10 8.10
N GLY A 276 -21.76 1.82 8.52
CA GLY A 276 -21.78 2.51 9.81
C GLY A 276 -21.67 1.58 11.02
N ARG A 277 -22.24 0.36 10.94
CA ARG A 277 -22.00 -0.68 11.97
C ARG A 277 -20.55 -1.13 11.99
N ILE A 278 -19.96 -1.43 10.82
CA ILE A 278 -18.55 -1.82 10.70
C ILE A 278 -17.65 -0.73 11.32
N MET A 279 -17.86 0.54 11.00
CA MET A 279 -17.08 1.66 11.55
C MET A 279 -17.12 1.69 13.08
N ARG A 280 -18.32 1.58 13.68
CA ARG A 280 -18.46 1.54 15.15
C ARG A 280 -17.69 0.39 15.78
N GLU A 281 -17.73 -0.78 15.16
CA GLU A 281 -17.01 -1.96 15.63
C GLU A 281 -15.49 -1.87 15.35
N CYS A 282 -15.04 -1.06 14.39
CA CYS A 282 -13.61 -0.73 14.21
C CYS A 282 -13.10 0.29 15.24
N TRP A 283 -13.97 1.15 15.76
CA TRP A 283 -13.59 2.31 16.57
C TRP A 283 -13.61 2.10 18.09
N TYR A 284 -13.85 0.87 18.55
CA TYR A 284 -13.77 0.54 19.97
C TYR A 284 -12.43 0.96 20.56
N ALA A 285 -12.47 1.55 21.76
CA ALA A 285 -11.27 1.91 22.50
C ALA A 285 -10.44 0.67 22.83
N ASN A 286 -11.09 -0.40 23.29
CA ASN A 286 -10.45 -1.70 23.46
C ASN A 286 -10.20 -2.35 22.09
N GLY A 287 -8.94 -2.41 21.67
CA GLY A 287 -8.53 -3.06 20.42
C GLY A 287 -8.97 -4.52 20.29
N ALA A 288 -9.06 -5.26 21.40
CA ALA A 288 -9.50 -6.66 21.38
C ALA A 288 -10.98 -6.86 21.01
N ALA A 289 -11.80 -5.82 21.14
CA ALA A 289 -13.20 -5.82 20.74
C ALA A 289 -13.40 -5.46 19.27
N ARG A 290 -12.35 -5.03 18.56
CA ARG A 290 -12.44 -4.63 17.16
C ARG A 290 -12.63 -5.84 16.25
N LEU A 291 -13.28 -5.60 15.11
CA LEU A 291 -13.36 -6.59 14.04
C LEU A 291 -11.97 -6.98 13.52
N THR A 292 -11.85 -8.17 12.94
CA THR A 292 -10.67 -8.51 12.12
C THR A 292 -10.90 -8.12 10.67
N ALA A 293 -9.83 -7.87 9.91
CA ALA A 293 -9.93 -7.55 8.48
C ALA A 293 -10.66 -8.65 7.71
N LEU A 294 -10.45 -9.93 8.07
CA LEU A 294 -11.17 -11.06 7.48
C LEU A 294 -12.68 -11.04 7.78
N ARG A 295 -13.07 -10.65 8.99
CA ARG A 295 -14.49 -10.52 9.36
C ARG A 295 -15.16 -9.35 8.63
N ILE A 296 -14.46 -8.23 8.47
CA ILE A 296 -14.90 -7.09 7.66
C ILE A 296 -15.11 -7.54 6.21
N LYS A 297 -14.10 -8.18 5.60
CA LYS A 297 -14.17 -8.71 4.23
C LYS A 297 -15.41 -9.59 4.04
N LYS A 298 -15.63 -10.59 4.91
CA LYS A 298 -16.80 -11.48 4.84
C LYS A 298 -18.12 -10.72 4.91
N THR A 299 -18.20 -9.72 5.79
CA THR A 299 -19.41 -8.91 5.99
C THR A 299 -19.74 -8.07 4.75
N ILE A 300 -18.73 -7.44 4.15
CA ILE A 300 -18.91 -6.61 2.94
C ILE A 300 -19.17 -7.50 1.71
N SER A 301 -18.55 -8.67 1.59
CA SER A 301 -18.85 -9.62 0.51
C SER A 301 -20.33 -10.05 0.51
N GLN A 302 -20.93 -10.23 1.68
CA GLN A 302 -22.36 -10.55 1.80
C GLN A 302 -23.29 -9.40 1.36
N LEU A 303 -22.82 -8.15 1.40
CA LEU A 303 -23.56 -7.01 0.84
C LEU A 303 -23.52 -7.04 -0.69
N CYS A 304 -22.36 -7.33 -1.29
CA CYS A 304 -22.18 -7.38 -2.74
C CYS A 304 -23.19 -8.35 -3.39
N VAL A 305 -23.30 -9.57 -2.85
CA VAL A 305 -24.24 -10.59 -3.35
C VAL A 305 -25.70 -10.10 -3.30
N LYS A 306 -26.07 -9.28 -2.30
CA LYS A 306 -27.44 -8.77 -2.17
C LYS A 306 -27.76 -7.61 -3.11
N GLU A 307 -26.76 -6.85 -3.55
CA GLU A 307 -26.95 -5.82 -4.58
C GLU A 307 -27.03 -6.44 -5.97
N ASP A 308 -26.19 -7.44 -6.27
CA ASP A 308 -26.23 -8.16 -7.56
C ASP A 308 -27.56 -8.90 -7.77
N CYS A 309 -28.23 -9.37 -6.71
CA CYS A 309 -29.56 -9.98 -6.80
C CYS A 309 -30.71 -8.96 -6.96
N LYS A 310 -30.45 -7.65 -6.89
CA LYS A 310 -31.45 -6.58 -7.04
C LYS A 310 -31.35 -5.82 -8.37
N ALA A 311 -30.29 -6.08 -9.14
CA ALA A 311 -30.09 -5.59 -10.51
C ALA A 311 -30.71 -6.57 -11.52
#